data_AF-X1SLX3-F1
#
_entry.id   AF-X1SLX3-F1
#
_cell.length_a   1.000
_cell.length_b   1.000
_cell.length_c   1.000
_cell.angle_alpha   90.00
_cell.angle_beta   90.00
_cell.angle_gamma   90.00
#
_symmetry.space_group_name_H-M   'P 1'
#
loop_
_entity.id
_entity.type
_entity.pdbx_description
1 polymer ?
#
loop_
_entity_poly.entity_id
_entity_poly.type
_entity_poly.pdbx_seq_one_letter_code
_entity_poly.pdbx_strand_id
1 'polypeptide(L)'
;MEPFYEDSSKTIYNGDALATLKILPDESVQMCMTSPPYWGLRAYAGGKDIVWGGDENCKHQWIETTQGLQHENRNNLIGTQEEVVDKTGTAFIQKYDRLSAGFCSLCGAWRGQLGLEPIPELYVEHLMMIFQEVKRVLRKDGSFYLNIGDTYAGSGCAYGNPPDPKWPTARNNQDKQLEPRRFKGLP
;
A
#
# COMPACT_ATOMS: atom_id res chain seq x y z
N MET A 1 -23.43 8.18 2.38
CA MET A 1 -23.15 7.05 3.28
C MET A 1 -23.41 7.55 4.68
N GLU A 2 -24.17 6.82 5.48
CA GLU A 2 -24.45 7.20 6.87
C GLU A 2 -23.27 6.83 7.78
N PRO A 3 -23.03 7.58 8.87
CA PRO A 3 -22.08 7.18 9.90
C PRO A 3 -22.41 5.80 10.48
N PHE A 4 -21.37 5.02 10.78
CA PHE A 4 -21.52 3.78 11.54
C PHE A 4 -21.81 4.07 13.03
N TYR A 5 -21.24 5.16 13.55
CA TYR A 5 -21.45 5.63 14.90
C TYR A 5 -21.31 7.15 14.95
N GLU A 6 -22.14 7.81 15.75
CA GLU A 6 -22.09 9.25 15.95
C GLU A 6 -22.52 9.64 17.37
N ASP A 7 -21.78 10.55 17.99
CA ASP A 7 -22.19 11.26 19.20
C ASP A 7 -21.81 12.75 19.12
N SER A 8 -21.93 13.48 20.23
CA SER A 8 -21.64 14.92 20.27
C SER A 8 -20.18 15.31 20.02
N SER A 9 -19.25 14.35 20.04
CA SER A 9 -17.81 14.54 19.97
C SER A 9 -17.13 13.82 18.80
N LYS A 10 -17.71 12.73 18.29
CA LYS A 10 -17.09 11.88 17.28
C LYS A 10 -18.10 11.26 16.33
N THR A 11 -17.66 11.17 15.08
CA THR A 11 -18.37 10.46 14.00
C THR A 11 -17.41 9.43 13.42
N ILE A 12 -17.86 8.18 13.30
CA ILE A 12 -17.09 7.05 12.78
C ILE A 12 -17.79 6.54 11.53
N TYR A 13 -17.05 6.46 10.44
CA TYR A 13 -17.48 5.85 9.19
C TYR A 13 -16.84 4.47 9.05
N ASN A 14 -17.62 3.47 8.62
CA ASN A 14 -17.12 2.14 8.29
C ASN A 14 -17.31 1.89 6.79
N GLY A 15 -16.21 1.90 6.03
CA GLY A 15 -16.26 1.75 4.58
C GLY A 15 -14.88 1.84 3.93
N ASP A 16 -14.87 1.77 2.61
CA ASP A 16 -13.70 2.10 1.80
C ASP A 16 -13.30 3.56 2.06
N ALA A 17 -12.02 3.76 2.40
CA ALA A 17 -11.48 5.08 2.72
C ALA A 17 -11.62 6.05 1.54
N LEU A 18 -11.43 5.60 0.29
CA LEU A 18 -11.55 6.47 -0.87
C LEU A 18 -12.99 6.96 -1.05
N ALA A 19 -13.97 6.05 -1.03
CA ALA A 19 -15.38 6.40 -1.08
C ALA A 19 -15.84 7.27 0.11
N THR A 20 -15.28 7.02 1.31
CA THR A 20 -15.62 7.77 2.53
C THR A 20 -15.03 9.18 2.51
N LEU A 21 -13.80 9.38 2.01
CA LEU A 21 -13.24 10.73 1.93
C LEU A 21 -14.06 11.61 0.98
N LYS A 22 -14.58 11.05 -0.13
CA LYS A 22 -15.42 11.76 -1.11
C LYS A 22 -16.71 12.34 -0.52
N ILE A 23 -17.22 11.84 0.61
CA ILE A 23 -18.41 12.42 1.26
C ILE A 23 -18.08 13.58 2.20
N LEU A 24 -16.81 13.73 2.61
CA LEU A 24 -16.41 14.82 3.48
C LEU A 24 -16.29 16.13 2.69
N PRO A 25 -16.67 17.29 3.26
CA PRO A 25 -16.53 18.57 2.57
C PRO A 25 -15.07 18.94 2.30
N ASP A 26 -14.85 19.75 1.28
CA ASP A 26 -13.55 20.38 1.01
C ASP A 26 -13.10 21.21 2.21
N GLU A 27 -11.79 21.26 2.46
CA GLU A 27 -11.18 22.08 3.52
C GLU A 27 -11.87 21.94 4.90
N SER A 28 -12.34 20.75 5.25
CA SER A 28 -13.06 20.45 6.50
C SER A 28 -12.19 19.84 7.60
N VAL A 29 -11.00 19.34 7.26
CA VAL A 29 -10.12 18.59 8.17
C VAL A 29 -8.87 19.41 8.51
N GLN A 30 -8.58 19.56 9.80
CA GLN A 30 -7.37 20.24 10.28
C GLN A 30 -6.12 19.34 10.24
N MET A 31 -6.28 18.06 10.52
CA MET A 31 -5.18 17.10 10.60
C MET A 31 -5.62 15.75 10.07
N CYS A 32 -4.81 15.16 9.18
CA CYS A 32 -4.96 13.77 8.76
C CYS A 32 -3.72 12.97 9.18
N MET A 33 -3.94 11.79 9.78
CA MET A 33 -2.89 10.84 10.10
C MET A 33 -3.30 9.45 9.62
N THR A 34 -2.41 8.76 8.93
CA THR A 34 -2.70 7.42 8.40
C THR A 34 -1.47 6.52 8.31
N SER A 35 -1.72 5.21 8.36
CA SER A 35 -0.75 4.14 8.16
C SER A 35 -1.36 3.11 7.20
N PRO A 36 -1.29 3.32 5.88
CA PRO A 36 -1.88 2.40 4.92
C PRO A 36 -1.24 1.00 5.04
N PRO A 37 -1.89 -0.07 4.54
CA PRO A 37 -1.27 -1.39 4.49
C PRO A 37 0.06 -1.31 3.74
N TYR A 38 1.16 -1.71 4.37
CA TYR A 38 2.47 -1.69 3.72
C TYR A 38 2.45 -2.70 2.58
N TRP A 39 3.00 -2.30 1.44
CA TRP A 39 3.04 -3.12 0.23
C TRP A 39 3.59 -4.51 0.54
N GLY A 40 2.90 -5.54 0.07
CA GLY A 40 3.33 -6.93 0.17
C GLY A 40 3.20 -7.63 1.51
N LEU A 41 2.73 -6.97 2.57
CA LEU A 41 2.83 -7.54 3.93
C LEU A 41 1.57 -8.18 4.49
N ARG A 42 0.38 -7.73 4.10
CA ARG A 42 -0.87 -8.12 4.76
C ARG A 42 -1.98 -8.41 3.77
N ALA A 43 -2.57 -9.60 3.88
CA ALA A 43 -3.94 -9.86 3.49
C ALA A 43 -4.84 -9.69 4.70
N TYR A 44 -5.96 -9.01 4.54
CA TYR A 44 -7.00 -9.01 5.55
C TYR A 44 -8.05 -10.04 5.17
N ALA A 45 -8.21 -11.06 6.01
CA ALA A 45 -9.27 -12.05 5.86
C ALA A 45 -10.65 -11.35 5.94
N GLY A 46 -11.51 -11.58 4.95
CA GLY A 46 -12.78 -10.85 4.81
C GLY A 46 -12.64 -9.41 4.30
N GLY A 47 -11.43 -8.98 3.93
CA GLY A 47 -11.21 -7.73 3.20
C GLY A 47 -11.92 -7.76 1.85
N LYS A 48 -12.59 -6.67 1.49
CA LYS A 48 -13.26 -6.53 0.20
C LYS A 48 -12.25 -6.06 -0.84
N ASP A 49 -12.15 -6.79 -1.94
CA ASP A 49 -11.47 -6.29 -3.13
C ASP A 49 -12.25 -5.08 -3.66
N ILE A 50 -11.56 -4.00 -3.96
CA ILE A 50 -12.15 -2.82 -4.60
C ILE A 50 -11.53 -2.62 -5.97
N VAL A 51 -12.21 -1.84 -6.81
CA VAL A 51 -11.75 -1.51 -8.16
C VAL A 51 -10.98 -0.20 -8.11
N TRP A 52 -9.78 -0.21 -8.67
CA TRP A 52 -8.86 0.91 -8.73
C TRP A 52 -8.62 1.30 -10.18
N GLY A 53 -8.76 2.60 -10.45
CA GLY A 53 -8.57 3.18 -11.78
C GLY A 53 -9.53 2.64 -12.85
N GLY A 54 -9.14 2.85 -14.11
CA GLY A 54 -9.94 2.51 -15.30
C GLY A 54 -11.15 3.41 -15.52
N ASP A 55 -12.03 2.99 -16.44
CA ASP A 55 -13.25 3.72 -16.81
C ASP A 55 -14.42 3.34 -15.90
N GLU A 56 -15.02 4.35 -15.26
CA GLU A 56 -16.18 4.22 -14.37
C GLU A 56 -17.42 3.63 -15.07
N ASN A 57 -17.51 3.78 -16.40
CA ASN A 57 -18.61 3.24 -17.21
C ASN A 57 -18.30 1.86 -17.80
N CYS A 58 -17.13 1.29 -17.50
CA CYS A 58 -16.75 -0.02 -18.01
C CYS A 58 -17.63 -1.12 -17.39
N LYS A 59 -18.07 -2.07 -18.20
CA LYS A 59 -18.79 -3.26 -17.71
C LYS A 59 -17.88 -4.29 -17.02
N HIS A 60 -16.58 -4.02 -16.99
CA HIS A 60 -15.47 -4.82 -16.48
C HIS A 60 -15.46 -6.31 -16.92
N GLN A 61 -14.34 -6.75 -17.48
CA GLN A 61 -14.06 -8.17 -17.73
C GLN A 61 -12.75 -8.54 -17.05
N TRP A 62 -12.84 -9.32 -15.98
CA TRP A 62 -11.70 -9.61 -15.12
C TRP A 62 -10.86 -10.76 -15.67
N ILE A 63 -9.58 -10.50 -15.83
CA ILE A 63 -8.56 -11.53 -15.97
C ILE A 63 -7.99 -11.76 -14.58
N GLU A 64 -8.39 -12.85 -13.94
CA GLU A 64 -7.86 -13.24 -12.62
C GLU A 64 -6.38 -13.61 -12.77
N THR A 65 -5.54 -12.97 -11.98
CA THR A 65 -4.11 -13.29 -11.90
C THR A 65 -3.85 -13.98 -10.56
N THR A 66 -3.46 -15.26 -10.59
CA THR A 66 -2.99 -15.99 -9.40
C THR A 66 -1.55 -15.62 -9.01
N GLN A 67 -1.01 -14.50 -9.52
CA GLN A 67 0.33 -14.05 -9.17
C GLN A 67 0.30 -13.51 -7.74
N GLY A 68 0.55 -14.38 -6.78
CA GLY A 68 0.94 -13.95 -5.44
C GLY A 68 2.16 -13.05 -5.54
N LEU A 69 2.24 -12.06 -4.65
CA LEU A 69 3.44 -11.24 -4.49
C LEU A 69 4.62 -12.14 -4.20
N GLN A 70 5.46 -12.38 -5.21
CA GLN A 70 6.68 -13.14 -5.04
C GLN A 70 7.66 -12.27 -4.25
N HIS A 71 7.96 -12.68 -3.03
CA HIS A 71 9.07 -12.13 -2.27
C HIS A 71 10.20 -13.15 -2.20
N GLU A 72 11.41 -12.70 -2.49
CA GLU A 72 12.62 -13.40 -2.08
C GLU A 72 12.84 -13.10 -0.59
N ASN A 73 12.80 -14.13 0.23
CA ASN A 73 13.18 -13.99 1.63
C ASN A 73 14.72 -13.84 1.76
N ARG A 74 15.23 -13.59 2.98
CA ARG A 74 16.67 -13.43 3.25
C ARG A 74 17.58 -14.59 2.78
N ASN A 75 17.00 -15.71 2.34
CA ASN A 75 17.71 -16.90 1.89
C ASN A 75 17.72 -17.07 0.36
N ASN A 76 17.36 -16.05 -0.42
CA ASN A 76 17.22 -16.13 -1.89
C ASN A 76 16.30 -17.28 -2.34
N LEU A 77 15.34 -17.67 -1.49
CA LEU A 77 14.32 -18.65 -1.85
C LEU A 77 13.12 -17.87 -2.41
N ILE A 78 12.67 -18.29 -3.60
CA ILE A 78 11.43 -17.81 -4.20
C ILE A 78 10.29 -18.49 -3.42
N GLY A 79 9.69 -17.78 -2.48
CA GLY A 79 8.65 -18.37 -1.64
C GLY A 79 7.89 -17.33 -0.83
N THR A 80 6.57 -17.45 -0.83
CA THR A 80 5.68 -16.55 -0.09
C THR A 80 5.82 -16.69 1.43
N GLN A 81 6.25 -17.85 1.94
CA GLN A 81 6.91 -18.30 3.20
C GLN A 81 6.40 -19.75 3.39
N GLU A 82 7.30 -20.69 3.72
CA GLU A 82 6.94 -22.04 4.16
C GLU A 82 6.91 -22.13 5.69
N GLU A 83 6.22 -23.15 6.19
CA GLU A 83 6.21 -23.58 7.59
C GLU A 83 7.63 -24.00 8.03
N VAL A 84 8.30 -23.20 8.87
CA VAL A 84 9.54 -23.61 9.54
C VAL A 84 9.25 -23.71 11.04
N VAL A 85 9.08 -24.94 11.51
CA VAL A 85 9.10 -25.23 12.95
C VAL A 85 10.55 -25.13 13.42
N ASP A 86 10.91 -24.03 14.08
CA ASP A 86 12.15 -23.98 14.85
C ASP A 86 11.97 -24.64 16.24
N LYS A 87 13.08 -24.94 16.92
CA LYS A 87 13.09 -25.66 18.21
C LYS A 87 12.31 -24.97 19.36
N THR A 88 11.80 -23.77 19.15
CA THR A 88 11.07 -22.95 20.15
C THR A 88 9.54 -22.95 19.96
N GLY A 89 9.01 -23.60 18.91
CA GLY A 89 7.57 -23.84 18.76
C GLY A 89 6.74 -22.63 18.30
N THR A 90 7.33 -21.69 17.57
CA THR A 90 6.57 -20.57 16.99
C THR A 90 5.91 -20.98 15.68
N ALA A 91 4.58 -20.90 15.58
CA ALA A 91 3.83 -21.16 14.35
C ALA A 91 3.49 -19.84 13.63
N PHE A 92 3.82 -19.75 12.34
CA PHE A 92 3.40 -18.65 11.47
C PHE A 92 2.61 -19.21 10.28
N ILE A 93 1.43 -18.65 10.01
CA ILE A 93 0.43 -19.14 9.05
C ILE A 93 0.75 -18.63 7.64
N GLN A 94 0.73 -19.51 6.62
CA GLN A 94 0.78 -19.16 5.19
C GLN A 94 -0.23 -19.93 4.35
N LYS A 95 -1.06 -19.18 3.60
CA LYS A 95 -1.34 -19.38 2.17
C LYS A 95 -2.32 -18.31 1.71
N TYR A 96 -1.96 -17.54 0.69
CA TYR A 96 -2.97 -16.86 -0.13
C TYR A 96 -3.66 -17.93 -0.98
N ASP A 97 -4.55 -18.69 -0.36
CA ASP A 97 -5.51 -19.50 -1.08
C ASP A 97 -6.56 -18.51 -1.60
N ARG A 98 -6.37 -18.06 -2.85
CA ARG A 98 -7.29 -17.23 -3.66
C ARG A 98 -7.37 -15.74 -3.30
N LEU A 99 -6.31 -14.98 -3.59
CA LEU A 99 -6.55 -13.56 -3.94
C LEU A 99 -7.09 -13.51 -5.36
N SER A 100 -8.36 -13.15 -5.51
CA SER A 100 -9.02 -12.83 -6.78
C SER A 100 -8.63 -11.45 -7.29
N ALA A 101 -7.32 -11.16 -7.26
CA ALA A 101 -6.80 -9.91 -7.78
C ALA A 101 -6.67 -10.04 -9.31
N GLY A 102 -7.10 -9.01 -10.03
CA GLY A 102 -7.16 -9.12 -11.48
C GLY A 102 -7.25 -7.77 -12.17
N PHE A 103 -6.81 -7.76 -13.42
CA PHE A 103 -6.95 -6.59 -14.27
C PHE A 103 -8.18 -6.73 -15.15
N CYS A 104 -8.85 -5.60 -15.38
CA CYS A 104 -9.90 -5.51 -16.36
C CYS A 104 -9.28 -5.52 -17.77
N SER A 105 -9.63 -6.49 -18.59
CA SER A 105 -9.16 -6.58 -19.99
C SER A 105 -9.65 -5.45 -20.88
N LEU A 106 -10.70 -4.74 -20.46
CA LEU A 106 -11.34 -3.68 -21.25
C LEU A 106 -10.81 -2.28 -20.93
N CYS A 107 -10.49 -1.99 -19.66
CA CYS A 107 -10.13 -0.63 -19.23
C CYS A 107 -8.85 -0.57 -18.38
N GLY A 108 -8.19 -1.69 -18.10
CA GLY A 108 -6.97 -1.72 -17.30
C GLY A 108 -7.15 -1.49 -15.80
N ALA A 109 -8.39 -1.30 -15.32
CA ALA A 109 -8.67 -1.21 -13.88
C ALA A 109 -8.11 -2.43 -13.14
N TRP A 110 -7.59 -2.22 -11.94
CA TRP A 110 -7.14 -3.30 -11.07
C TRP A 110 -8.18 -3.57 -9.99
N ARG A 111 -8.50 -4.84 -9.73
CA ARG A 111 -9.37 -5.24 -8.62
C ARG A 111 -8.55 -5.96 -7.57
N GLY A 112 -8.57 -5.49 -6.33
CA GLY A 112 -7.84 -6.11 -5.21
C GLY A 112 -7.81 -5.24 -3.96
N GLN A 113 -7.10 -5.70 -2.93
CA GLN A 113 -6.91 -4.97 -1.67
C GLN A 113 -5.66 -4.08 -1.72
N LEU A 114 -5.76 -2.85 -1.21
CA LEU A 114 -4.62 -1.93 -1.10
C LEU A 114 -3.43 -2.60 -0.38
N GLY A 115 -2.25 -2.48 -0.96
CA GLY A 115 -1.02 -3.11 -0.46
C GLY A 115 -0.73 -4.48 -1.07
N LEU A 116 -1.66 -5.05 -1.86
CA LEU A 116 -1.47 -6.32 -2.57
C LEU A 116 -1.33 -6.15 -4.09
N GLU A 117 -1.04 -4.94 -4.55
CA GLU A 117 -0.80 -4.63 -5.96
C GLU A 117 0.41 -5.39 -6.49
N PRO A 118 0.38 -5.93 -7.72
CA PRO A 118 1.46 -6.76 -8.27
C PRO A 118 2.82 -6.05 -8.38
N ILE A 119 2.85 -4.73 -8.48
CA ILE A 119 4.08 -3.92 -8.57
C ILE A 119 3.98 -2.68 -7.65
N PRO A 120 5.12 -2.21 -7.09
CA PRO A 120 5.13 -1.05 -6.20
C PRO A 120 4.57 0.23 -6.81
N GLU A 121 4.77 0.44 -8.11
CA GLU A 121 4.28 1.60 -8.84
C GLU A 121 2.75 1.71 -8.75
N LEU A 122 2.06 0.57 -8.91
CA LEU A 122 0.60 0.54 -8.84
C LEU A 122 0.09 0.78 -7.40
N TYR A 123 0.81 0.28 -6.39
CA TYR A 123 0.52 0.61 -4.99
C TYR A 123 0.64 2.12 -4.72
N VAL A 124 1.70 2.76 -5.25
CA VAL A 124 1.86 4.22 -5.13
C VAL A 124 0.74 4.95 -5.86
N GLU A 125 0.35 4.51 -7.06
CA GLU A 125 -0.77 5.10 -7.81
C GLU A 125 -2.09 5.04 -7.01
N HIS A 126 -2.41 3.89 -6.42
CA HIS A 126 -3.61 3.72 -5.59
C HIS A 126 -3.57 4.55 -4.30
N LEU A 127 -2.40 4.66 -3.66
CA LEU A 127 -2.23 5.59 -2.54
C LEU A 127 -2.45 7.04 -2.96
N MET A 128 -1.96 7.45 -4.13
CA MET A 128 -2.16 8.81 -4.63
C MET A 128 -3.63 9.11 -4.87
N MET A 129 -4.44 8.15 -5.35
CA MET A 129 -5.88 8.33 -5.47
C MET A 129 -6.53 8.69 -4.13
N ILE A 130 -6.14 8.02 -3.04
CA ILE A 130 -6.62 8.33 -1.69
C ILE A 130 -6.09 9.68 -1.23
N PHE A 131 -4.79 9.95 -1.42
CA PHE A 131 -4.18 11.16 -0.90
C PHE A 131 -4.61 12.43 -1.64
N GLN A 132 -5.09 12.32 -2.88
CA GLN A 132 -5.77 13.42 -3.56
C GLN A 132 -7.05 13.82 -2.82
N GLU A 133 -7.85 12.84 -2.36
CA GLU A 133 -9.02 13.13 -1.54
C GLU A 133 -8.64 13.64 -0.14
N VAL A 134 -7.59 13.10 0.48
CA VAL A 134 -7.04 13.65 1.73
C VAL A 134 -6.66 15.12 1.54
N LYS A 135 -5.98 15.46 0.45
CA LYS A 135 -5.60 16.85 0.13
C LYS A 135 -6.82 17.74 -0.07
N ARG A 136 -7.88 17.26 -0.73
CA ARG A 136 -9.13 18.02 -0.93
C ARG A 136 -9.81 18.36 0.39
N VAL A 137 -9.91 17.39 1.30
CA VAL A 137 -10.61 17.59 2.59
C VAL A 137 -9.75 18.36 3.60
N LEU A 138 -8.43 18.37 3.44
CA LEU A 138 -7.54 19.15 4.29
C LEU A 138 -7.74 20.65 4.06
N ARG A 139 -7.79 21.40 5.16
CA ARG A 139 -7.73 22.86 5.15
C ARG A 139 -6.40 23.34 4.59
N LYS A 140 -6.37 24.58 4.11
CA LYS A 140 -5.14 25.25 3.66
C LYS A 140 -4.06 25.36 4.75
N ASP A 141 -4.48 25.42 6.01
CA ASP A 141 -3.63 25.43 7.21
C ASP A 141 -3.48 24.04 7.86
N GLY A 142 -3.96 23.00 7.19
CA GLY A 142 -3.99 21.64 7.70
C GLY A 142 -2.64 20.94 7.63
N SER A 143 -2.52 19.82 8.36
CA SER A 143 -1.31 18.98 8.39
C SER A 143 -1.61 17.53 8.03
N PHE A 144 -0.69 16.89 7.32
CA PHE A 144 -0.78 15.48 6.93
C PHE A 144 0.42 14.71 7.46
N TYR A 145 0.15 13.58 8.14
CA TYR A 145 1.16 12.67 8.66
C TYR A 145 0.95 11.27 8.06
N LEU A 146 1.96 10.80 7.34
CA LEU A 146 1.99 9.46 6.76
C LEU A 146 2.98 8.59 7.53
N ASN A 147 2.50 7.53 8.15
CA ASN A 147 3.34 6.49 8.71
C ASN A 147 3.52 5.38 7.67
N ILE A 148 4.73 5.26 7.12
CA ILE A 148 5.11 4.23 6.16
C ILE A 148 6.53 3.73 6.48
N GLY A 149 6.73 2.42 6.45
CA GLY A 149 8.00 1.78 6.77
C GLY A 149 8.56 1.01 5.58
N ASP A 150 9.88 1.08 5.41
CA ASP A 150 10.58 0.23 4.46
C ASP A 150 10.67 -1.20 5.04
N THR A 151 9.95 -2.13 4.42
CA THR A 151 9.96 -3.54 4.83
C THR A 151 10.91 -4.39 4.00
N TYR A 152 11.58 -3.77 3.03
CA TYR A 152 12.46 -4.43 2.07
C TYR A 152 13.94 -4.08 2.31
N ALA A 153 14.25 -2.95 2.93
CA ALA A 153 15.56 -2.71 3.52
C ALA A 153 15.67 -3.38 4.90
N GLY A 154 16.09 -4.64 4.92
CA GLY A 154 16.44 -5.32 6.17
C GLY A 154 17.60 -4.61 6.90
N SER A 155 17.64 -4.76 8.22
CA SER A 155 18.75 -4.37 9.11
C SER A 155 20.11 -5.04 8.81
N GLY A 156 20.20 -5.84 7.73
CA GLY A 156 21.39 -6.60 7.33
C GLY A 156 22.36 -5.87 6.40
N CYS A 157 22.03 -4.67 5.90
CA CYS A 157 22.94 -3.92 5.01
C CYS A 157 24.21 -3.39 5.69
N ALA A 158 24.42 -3.64 6.99
CA ALA A 158 25.66 -3.31 7.69
C ALA A 158 26.84 -4.25 7.39
N TYR A 159 26.63 -5.40 6.74
CA TYR A 159 27.71 -6.35 6.43
C TYR A 159 27.83 -6.59 4.92
N GLY A 160 28.60 -5.76 4.22
CA GLY A 160 29.03 -6.15 2.87
C GLY A 160 29.69 -5.08 2.01
N ASN A 161 29.16 -3.85 1.98
CA ASN A 161 29.70 -2.82 1.09
C ASN A 161 30.72 -1.93 1.82
N PRO A 162 31.87 -1.62 1.19
CA PRO A 162 32.79 -0.62 1.73
C PRO A 162 32.04 0.70 1.92
N PRO A 163 32.32 1.44 3.00
CA PRO A 163 31.68 2.73 3.26
C PRO A 163 31.87 3.66 2.05
N ASP A 164 30.81 4.40 1.70
CA ASP A 164 30.87 5.46 0.68
C ASP A 164 32.04 6.41 1.03
N PRO A 165 33.04 6.59 0.14
CA PRO A 165 34.18 7.47 0.39
C PRO A 165 33.77 8.91 0.73
N LYS A 166 32.59 9.35 0.29
CA LYS A 166 32.04 10.67 0.54
C LYS A 166 31.30 10.76 1.88
N TRP A 167 30.72 9.66 2.36
CA TRP A 167 29.89 9.62 3.57
C TRP A 167 30.15 8.36 4.43
N PRO A 168 31.33 8.28 5.07
CA PRO A 168 31.78 7.05 5.74
C PRO A 168 30.96 6.65 6.97
N THR A 169 30.08 7.53 7.46
CA THR A 169 29.20 7.30 8.61
C THR A 169 27.73 7.04 8.23
N ALA A 170 27.38 7.07 6.94
CA ALA A 170 26.01 6.86 6.48
C ALA A 170 25.66 5.36 6.40
N ARG A 171 24.37 5.04 6.57
CA ARG A 171 23.85 3.68 6.34
C ARG A 171 24.04 3.30 4.86
N ASN A 172 24.77 2.22 4.63
CA ASN A 172 25.17 1.68 3.34
C ASN A 172 24.03 0.90 2.67
N ASN A 173 23.16 1.59 1.92
CA ASN A 173 22.32 0.97 0.88
C ASN A 173 21.77 1.99 -0.15
N GLN A 174 22.54 3.02 -0.51
CA GLN A 174 22.09 4.07 -1.43
C GLN A 174 22.15 3.67 -2.92
N ASP A 175 22.77 2.52 -3.26
CA ASP A 175 23.01 2.12 -4.66
C ASP A 175 21.73 1.73 -5.43
N LYS A 176 20.59 1.56 -4.75
CA LYS A 176 19.28 1.38 -5.37
C LYS A 176 18.28 2.47 -4.97
N GLN A 177 18.75 3.71 -4.75
CA GLN A 177 17.80 4.82 -4.84
C GLN A 177 17.22 4.80 -6.25
N LEU A 178 15.91 4.53 -6.35
CA LEU A 178 15.16 4.85 -7.55
C LEU A 178 15.49 6.31 -7.84
N GLU A 179 16.16 6.57 -8.97
CA GLU A 179 16.39 7.93 -9.44
C GLU A 179 15.08 8.69 -9.29
N PRO A 180 15.04 9.79 -8.51
CA PRO A 180 13.81 10.53 -8.34
C PRO A 180 13.41 10.99 -9.74
N ARG A 181 12.44 10.30 -10.35
CA ARG A 181 11.80 10.81 -11.55
C ARG A 181 11.23 12.13 -11.10
N ARG A 182 11.84 13.22 -11.57
CA ARG A 182 11.25 14.55 -11.47
C ARG A 182 9.82 14.37 -11.94
N PHE A 183 8.85 14.48 -11.03
CA PHE A 183 7.45 14.67 -11.35
C PHE A 183 7.35 16.02 -12.07
N LYS A 184 7.77 16.05 -13.34
CA LYS A 184 7.54 17.15 -14.25
C LYS A 184 6.13 16.97 -14.77
N GLY A 185 5.21 17.78 -14.26
CA GLY A 185 3.85 17.88 -14.78
C GLY A 185 3.00 16.68 -14.44
N LEU A 186 2.48 16.66 -13.21
CA LEU A 186 1.10 16.24 -13.03
C LEU A 186 0.26 17.53 -13.09
N PRO A 187 -0.91 17.52 -13.75
CA PRO A 187 -1.77 18.69 -13.90
C PRO A 187 -2.18 19.31 -12.56
#